data_AF-A0A2N7VJ73-F1
#
_entry.id   AF-A0A2N7VJ73-F1
#
_cell.length_a   1.000
_cell.length_b   1.000
_cell.length_c   1.000
_cell.angle_alpha   90.00
_cell.angle_beta   90.00
_cell.angle_gamma   90.00
#
_symmetry.space_group_name_H-M   'P 1'
#
loop_
_entity.id
_entity.type
_entity.pdbx_description
1 polymer ?
#
loop_
_entity_poly.entity_id
_entity_poly.type
_entity_poly.pdbx_seq_one_letter_code
_entity_poly.pdbx_strand_id
1 'polypeptide(L)' 'MSSQATKQTTDAVDDVLELARNAGLLVTLDGQIGREKYQSVAGSLTSFMRFVDALRETLVADVPI' A
#
# COMPACT_ATOMS: atom_id res chain seq x y z
N MET A 1 -20.23 14.37 3.98
CA MET A 1 -19.71 13.77 2.73
C MET A 1 -18.17 13.76 2.69
N SER A 2 -17.46 14.83 3.06
CA SER A 2 -15.98 14.90 2.93
C SER A 2 -15.18 13.99 3.88
N SER A 3 -15.72 13.60 5.03
CA SER A 3 -14.98 12.79 6.03
C SER A 3 -14.88 11.30 5.70
N GLN A 4 -15.78 10.76 4.87
CA GLN A 4 -15.76 9.34 4.49
C GLN A 4 -14.73 9.06 3.39
N ALA A 5 -14.68 9.92 2.37
CA ALA A 5 -13.72 9.79 1.27
C ALA A 5 -12.26 9.82 1.76
N THR A 6 -11.92 10.71 2.70
CA THR A 6 -10.57 10.78 3.28
C THR A 6 -10.22 9.53 4.09
N LYS A 7 -11.19 8.91 4.74
CA LYS A 7 -10.98 7.67 5.51
C LYS A 7 -10.72 6.49 4.56
N GLN A 8 -11.54 6.33 3.53
CA GLN A 8 -11.35 5.29 2.51
C GLN A 8 -10.02 5.40 1.75
N THR A 9 -9.57 6.61 1.42
CA THR A 9 -8.23 6.79 0.81
C THR A 9 -7.12 6.40 1.78
N THR A 10 -7.27 6.70 3.08
CA THR A 10 -6.27 6.34 4.09
C THR A 10 -6.19 4.83 4.27
N ASP A 11 -7.34 4.17 4.38
CA ASP A 11 -7.44 2.72 4.53
C ASP A 11 -6.82 2.01 3.30
N ALA A 12 -7.10 2.48 2.08
CA ALA A 12 -6.49 1.94 0.86
C ALA A 12 -4.96 2.14 0.78
N VAL A 13 -4.44 3.25 1.32
CA VAL A 13 -2.99 3.47 1.39
C VAL A 13 -2.35 2.51 2.41
N ASP A 14 -2.96 2.34 3.58
CA ASP A 14 -2.46 1.42 4.60
C ASP A 14 -2.44 -0.04 4.11
N ASP A 15 -3.48 -0.46 3.36
CA ASP A 15 -3.55 -1.79 2.73
C ASP A 15 -2.40 -2.03 1.73
N VAL A 16 -2.12 -1.06 0.86
CA VAL A 16 -1.01 -1.15 -0.10
C VAL A 16 0.34 -1.20 0.60
N LEU A 17 0.52 -0.43 1.68
CA LEU A 17 1.74 -0.45 2.46
C LEU A 17 1.93 -1.76 3.24
N GLU A 18 0.85 -2.36 3.72
CA GLU A 18 0.87 -3.69 4.32
C GLU A 18 1.27 -4.76 3.29
N LEU A 19 0.69 -4.71 2.09
CA LEU A 19 1.04 -5.60 0.99
C LEU A 19 2.53 -5.49 0.62
N ALA A 20 3.08 -4.28 0.58
CA ALA A 20 4.51 -4.05 0.34
C ALA A 20 5.39 -4.68 1.43
N ARG A 21 5.02 -4.53 2.71
CA ARG A 21 5.75 -5.15 3.83
C ARG A 21 5.70 -6.68 3.76
N ASN A 22 4.54 -7.25 3.45
CA ASN A 22 4.36 -8.70 3.31
C ASN A 22 5.18 -9.27 2.14
N ALA A 23 5.36 -8.50 1.07
CA ALA A 23 6.24 -8.85 -0.05
C ALA A 23 7.75 -8.72 0.26
N GLY A 24 8.11 -8.21 1.43
CA GLY A 24 9.50 -8.02 1.85
C GLY A 24 10.12 -6.73 1.35
N LEU A 25 9.32 -5.70 1.07
CA LEU A 25 9.79 -4.33 0.83
C LEU A 25 9.91 -3.59 2.17
N LEU A 26 10.92 -2.74 2.27
CA LEU A 26 11.08 -1.80 3.37
C LEU A 26 10.16 -0.59 3.13
N VAL A 27 9.31 -0.30 4.10
CA VAL A 27 8.50 0.93 4.14
C VAL A 27 9.04 1.84 5.22
N THR A 28 9.52 3.02 4.83
CA THR A 28 10.10 4.02 5.74
C THR A 28 9.22 5.26 5.78
N LEU A 29 9.00 5.83 6.97
CA LEU A 29 8.41 7.16 7.14
C LEU A 29 9.53 8.19 7.13
N ASP A 30 9.66 8.94 6.04
CA ASP A 30 10.71 9.94 5.86
C ASP A 30 10.36 11.26 6.54
N GLY A 31 9.05 11.53 6.72
CA GLY A 31 8.57 12.70 7.45
C GLY A 31 7.06 12.78 7.49
N GLN A 32 6.56 13.67 8.35
CA GLN A 32 5.14 14.01 8.40
C GLN A 32 4.99 15.52 8.53
N ILE A 33 4.22 16.13 7.63
CA ILE A 33 3.91 17.56 7.66
C ILE A 33 2.40 17.69 7.79
N GLY A 34 1.93 18.19 8.95
CA GLY A 34 0.51 18.20 9.28
C GLY A 34 -0.06 16.78 9.30
N ARG A 35 -1.03 16.51 8.41
CA ARG A 35 -1.67 15.18 8.26
C ARG A 35 -1.06 14.33 7.15
N GLU A 36 -0.16 14.90 6.35
CA GLU A 36 0.47 14.23 5.22
C GLU A 36 1.69 13.45 5.66
N LYS A 37 1.75 12.16 5.31
CA LYS A 37 2.90 11.28 5.57
C LYS A 37 3.71 11.11 4.28
N TYR A 38 5.01 11.30 4.37
CA TYR A 38 5.95 11.06 3.27
C TYR A 38 6.65 9.74 3.53
N GLN A 39 6.40 8.75 2.66
CA GLN A 39 6.89 7.40 2.85
C GLN A 39 7.63 6.89 1.62
N SER A 40 8.80 6.29 1.84
CA SER A 40 9.57 5.57 0.84
C SER A 40 9.27 4.08 0.90
N VAL A 41 9.23 3.42 -0.26
CA VAL A 41 9.18 1.97 -0.39
C VAL A 41 10.37 1.50 -1.21
N ALA A 42 11.22 0.66 -0.63
CA ALA A 42 12.47 0.21 -1.25
C ALA A 42 12.75 -1.27 -0.98
N GLY A 43 13.50 -1.93 -1.86
CA GLY A 43 13.90 -3.33 -1.69
C GLY A 43 14.45 -3.95 -2.97
N SER A 44 14.64 -5.26 -2.95
CA SER A 44 15.09 -6.00 -4.12
C SER A 44 14.02 -6.07 -5.21
N LEU A 45 14.43 -6.26 -6.47
CA LEU A 45 13.48 -6.53 -7.56
C LEU A 45 12.67 -7.81 -7.29
N THR A 46 13.23 -8.82 -6.62
CA THR A 46 12.50 -10.03 -6.24
C THR A 46 11.35 -9.71 -5.28
N SER A 47 11.58 -8.89 -4.26
CA SER A 47 10.53 -8.42 -3.35
C SER A 47 9.48 -7.60 -4.09
N PHE A 48 9.92 -6.76 -5.05
CA PHE A 48 9.01 -5.98 -5.88
C PHE A 48 8.11 -6.87 -6.76
N MET A 49 8.65 -7.93 -7.36
CA MET A 49 7.85 -8.88 -8.14
C MET A 49 6.82 -9.60 -7.27
N ARG A 50 7.19 -10.02 -6.05
CA ARG A 50 6.22 -10.61 -5.09
C ARG A 50 5.09 -9.65 -4.75
N PHE A 51 5.40 -8.37 -4.58
CA PHE A 51 4.39 -7.34 -4.36
C PHE A 51 3.43 -7.22 -5.55
N VAL A 52 3.95 -7.22 -6.78
CA VAL A 52 3.13 -7.16 -8.00
C VAL A 52 2.22 -8.38 -8.12
N ASP A 53 2.72 -9.58 -7.83
CA ASP A 53 1.93 -10.80 -7.87
C ASP A 53 0.81 -10.77 -6.83
N ALA A 54 1.13 -10.40 -5.58
CA ALA A 54 0.14 -10.26 -4.52
C ALA A 54 -0.91 -9.18 -4.83
N LEU A 55 -0.50 -8.05 -5.45
CA LEU A 55 -1.42 -7.01 -5.87
C LEU A 55 -2.40 -7.51 -6.94
N ARG A 56 -1.93 -8.31 -7.89
CA ARG A 56 -2.78 -8.91 -8.92
C ARG A 56 -3.79 -9.87 -8.30
N GLU A 57 -3.37 -10.70 -7.35
CA GLU A 57 -4.27 -11.61 -6.63
C GLU A 57 -5.38 -10.85 -5.91
N THR A 58 -5.05 -9.76 -5.20
CA THR A 58 -6.05 -8.91 -4.53
C THR A 58 -7.05 -8.31 -5.50
N LEU A 59 -6.59 -7.83 -6.66
CA LEU A 59 -7.47 -7.27 -7.69
C LEU A 59 -8.38 -8.31 -8.36
N VAL A 60 -7.93 -9.57 -8.46
CA VAL A 60 -8.74 -10.68 -8.99
C VAL A 60 -9.77 -11.15 -7.97
N ALA A 61 -9.43 -11.16 -6.68
CA ALA A 61 -10.33 -11.56 -5.60
C ALA A 61 -11.55 -10.62 -5.43
N ASP A 62 -11.43 -9.37 -5.88
CA ASP A 62 -12.48 -8.35 -5.78
C ASP A 62 -13.45 -8.34 -6.99
N VAL A 63 -13.26 -9.25 -7.96
CA VAL A 63 -14.21 -9.47 -9.07
C VAL A 63 -15.16 -10.61 -8.70
N PRO A 64 -16.46 -10.34 -8.46
CA PRO A 64 -17.42 -11.42 -8.29
C PRO A 64 -17.66 -12.11 -9.65
N ILE A 65 -17.50 -13.42 -9.68
CA ILE A 65 -18.00 -14.29 -10.77
C ILE A 65 -19.53 -14.37 -10.76
#